data_AF-A0A3S9CIS6-F1
#
_entry.id   AF-A0A3S9CIS6-F1
#
_cell.length_a   1.000
_cell.length_b   1.000
_cell.length_c   1.000
_cell.angle_alpha   90.00
_cell.angle_beta   90.00
_cell.angle_gamma   90.00
#
_symmetry.space_group_name_H-M   'P 1'
#
loop_
_entity.id
_entity.type
_entity.pdbx_description
1 polymer ?
#
loop_
_entity_poly.entity_id
_entity_poly.type
_entity_poly.pdbx_seq_one_letter_code
_entity_poly.pdbx_strand_id
1 'polypeptide(L)'
;MRTSRKIYSAKERAEKLSEMQKSMGRGATLKLAAKQAGISEQTYYHWKRASAPEARGDDLKDLLALEDENKRLKALLAQRLRKENAELKMKLGLA
;
A
#
# COMPACT_ATOMS: atom_id res chain seq x y z
N MET A 1 23.72 25.35 19.92
CA MET A 1 23.27 26.16 18.78
C MET A 1 22.04 25.50 18.16
N ARG A 2 20.94 26.22 17.98
CA ARG A 2 19.76 25.67 17.27
C ARG A 2 20.04 25.79 15.77
N THR A 3 20.35 24.66 15.12
CA THR A 3 20.48 24.61 13.65
C THR A 3 19.17 25.11 13.04
N SER A 4 19.26 26.10 12.16
CA SER A 4 18.10 26.62 11.43
C SER A 4 17.43 25.48 10.67
N ARG A 5 16.08 25.44 10.72
CA ARG A 5 15.32 24.40 10.03
C ARG A 5 15.49 24.58 8.52
N LYS A 6 16.11 23.61 7.85
CA LYS A 6 16.23 23.62 6.39
C LYS A 6 14.84 23.46 5.77
N ILE A 7 14.41 24.45 4.99
CA ILE A 7 13.14 24.43 4.27
C ILE A 7 13.44 24.01 2.83
N TYR A 8 12.86 22.89 2.41
CA TYR A 8 12.97 22.38 1.03
C TYR A 8 11.79 22.88 0.20
N SER A 9 12.09 23.43 -0.98
CA SER A 9 11.14 23.76 -2.04
C SER A 9 10.50 22.51 -2.64
N ALA A 10 9.38 22.65 -3.34
CA ALA A 10 8.71 21.52 -4.00
C ALA A 10 9.63 20.81 -5.01
N LYS A 11 10.44 21.59 -5.75
CA LYS A 11 11.41 21.07 -6.73
C LYS A 11 12.49 20.23 -6.05
N GLU A 12 13.11 20.74 -4.98
CA GLU A 12 14.13 20.00 -4.24
C GLU A 12 13.59 18.70 -3.62
N ARG A 13 12.33 18.72 -3.15
CA ARG A 13 11.67 17.50 -2.64
C ARG A 13 11.51 16.46 -3.74
N ALA A 14 11.05 16.87 -4.92
CA ALA A 14 10.86 15.98 -6.06
C ALA A 14 12.19 15.38 -6.55
N GLU A 15 13.24 16.20 -6.64
CA GLU A 15 14.59 15.74 -7.01
C GLU A 15 15.12 14.69 -6.03
N LYS A 16 15.00 14.95 -4.71
CA LYS A 16 15.40 13.98 -3.67
C LYS A 16 14.60 12.69 -3.72
N LEU A 17 13.28 12.77 -3.92
CA LEU A 17 12.44 11.57 -4.06
C LEU A 17 12.87 10.73 -5.28
N SER A 18 13.15 11.37 -6.41
CA SER A 18 13.64 10.72 -7.63
C SER A 18 15.02 10.07 -7.44
N GLU A 19 15.95 10.77 -6.79
CA GLU A 19 17.27 10.23 -6.45
C GLU A 19 17.16 8.97 -5.57
N MET A 20 16.33 9.04 -4.52
CA MET A 20 16.08 7.91 -3.64
C MET A 20 15.44 6.73 -4.37
N GLN A 21 14.45 6.99 -5.23
CA GLN A 21 13.82 5.94 -6.06
C GLN A 21 14.82 5.26 -6.99
N LYS A 22 15.71 6.02 -7.62
CA LYS A 22 16.80 5.46 -8.45
C LYS A 22 17.76 4.61 -7.62
N SER A 23 18.11 5.05 -6.42
CA SER A 23 18.98 4.29 -5.51
C SER A 23 18.33 2.96 -5.10
N MET A 24 17.05 3.00 -4.72
CA MET A 24 16.29 1.79 -4.37
C MET A 24 16.10 0.86 -5.57
N GLY A 25 15.91 1.38 -6.78
CA GLY A 25 15.85 0.58 -8.00
C GLY A 25 17.17 -0.15 -8.32
N ARG A 26 18.30 0.33 -7.79
CA ARG A 26 19.60 -0.36 -7.84
C ARG A 26 19.85 -1.30 -6.65
N GLY A 27 18.83 -1.56 -5.82
CA GLY A 27 18.91 -2.48 -4.69
C GLY A 27 19.29 -1.85 -3.35
N ALA A 28 19.42 -0.52 -3.26
CA ALA A 28 19.64 0.13 -1.98
C ALA A 28 18.41 0.03 -1.07
N THR A 29 18.62 -0.17 0.24
CA THR A 29 17.52 -0.08 1.21
C THR A 29 17.05 1.36 1.37
N LEU A 30 15.79 1.55 1.75
CA LEU A 30 15.23 2.89 2.00
C LEU A 30 16.08 3.68 2.99
N LYS A 31 16.56 3.03 4.06
CA LYS A 31 17.46 3.61 5.06
C LYS A 31 18.73 4.18 4.44
N LEU A 32 19.37 3.42 3.55
CA LEU A 32 20.59 3.84 2.88
C LEU A 32 20.33 4.99 1.91
N ALA A 33 19.24 4.91 1.13
CA ALA A 33 18.84 5.96 0.21
C ALA A 33 18.48 7.27 0.94
N ALA A 34 17.79 7.19 2.08
CA ALA A 34 17.44 8.34 2.91
C ALA A 34 18.69 9.01 3.47
N LYS A 35 19.64 8.21 3.98
CA LYS A 35 20.94 8.68 4.45
C LYS A 35 21.73 9.38 3.33
N GLN A 36 21.78 8.80 2.13
CA GLN A 36 22.44 9.39 0.96
C GLN A 36 21.79 10.73 0.55
N ALA A 37 20.47 10.79 0.55
CA ALA A 37 19.72 12.01 0.24
C ALA A 37 19.74 13.05 1.39
N GLY A 38 20.32 12.74 2.55
CA GLY A 38 20.40 13.63 3.70
C GLY A 38 19.04 13.93 4.33
N ILE A 39 18.09 13.01 4.26
CA ILE A 39 16.76 13.12 4.89
C ILE A 39 16.44 11.87 5.72
N SER A 40 15.43 11.95 6.58
CA SER A 40 14.93 10.78 7.30
C SER A 40 13.97 9.96 6.45
N GLU A 41 13.83 8.66 6.76
CA GLU A 41 12.81 7.81 6.13
C GLU A 41 11.39 8.37 6.35
N GLN A 42 11.13 8.92 7.54
CA GLN A 42 9.87 9.58 7.84
C GLN A 42 9.61 10.76 6.88
N THR A 43 10.61 11.61 6.65
CA THR A 43 10.52 12.72 5.69
C THR A 43 10.22 12.22 4.28
N TYR A 44 10.89 11.13 3.86
CA TYR A 44 10.60 10.47 2.57
C TYR A 44 9.14 10.05 2.47
N TYR A 45 8.58 9.37 3.47
CA TYR A 45 7.18 8.95 3.45
C TYR A 45 6.20 10.12 3.43
N HIS A 46 6.45 11.17 4.22
CA HIS A 46 5.63 12.38 4.20
C HIS A 46 5.62 13.04 2.82
N TRP A 47 6.80 13.19 2.19
CA TRP A 47 6.89 13.79 0.87
C TRP A 47 6.31 12.90 -0.22
N LYS A 48 6.53 11.58 -0.15
CA LYS A 48 5.95 10.60 -1.08
C LYS A 48 4.43 10.60 -1.03
N ARG A 49 3.85 10.67 0.18
CA ARG A 49 2.39 10.77 0.38
C ARG A 49 1.85 12.11 -0.14
N ALA A 50 2.56 13.21 0.09
CA ALA A 50 2.17 14.53 -0.41
C ALA A 50 2.36 14.70 -1.93
N SER A 51 3.25 13.89 -2.56
CA SER A 51 3.44 13.86 -4.01
C SER A 51 2.54 12.86 -4.72
N ALA A 52 1.93 11.94 -3.97
CA ALA A 52 0.95 11.03 -4.56
C ALA A 52 -0.25 11.87 -5.05
N PRO A 53 -0.84 11.53 -6.20
CA PRO A 53 -2.14 12.09 -6.55
C PRO A 53 -3.08 11.88 -5.37
N GLU A 54 -3.83 12.90 -4.98
CA GLU A 54 -4.96 12.68 -4.08
C GLU A 54 -5.81 11.57 -4.72
N ALA A 55 -6.04 10.48 -3.97
CA ALA A 55 -6.95 9.44 -4.44
C ALA A 55 -8.23 10.15 -4.83
N ARG A 56 -8.57 10.11 -6.12
CA ARG A 56 -9.74 10.83 -6.61
C ARG A 56 -10.93 10.19 -5.89
N GLY A 57 -11.96 10.97 -5.58
CA GLY A 57 -13.14 10.43 -4.90
C GLY A 57 -13.76 9.22 -5.62
N ASP A 58 -13.48 9.08 -6.91
CA ASP A 58 -13.80 7.92 -7.75
C ASP A 58 -12.97 6.68 -7.40
N ASP A 59 -11.64 6.81 -7.28
CA ASP A 59 -10.74 5.73 -6.88
C ASP A 59 -11.14 5.11 -5.53
N LEU A 60 -11.63 5.95 -4.60
CA LEU A 60 -12.10 5.49 -3.29
C LEU A 60 -13.44 4.75 -3.39
N LYS A 61 -14.35 5.19 -4.26
CA LYS A 61 -15.64 4.51 -4.51
C LYS A 61 -15.42 3.15 -5.16
N ASP A 62 -14.51 3.08 -6.13
CA ASP A 62 -14.14 1.83 -6.79
C ASP A 62 -13.52 0.85 -5.79
N LEU A 63 -12.66 1.34 -4.88
CA LEU A 63 -12.08 0.51 -3.83
C LEU A 63 -13.15 -0.06 -2.89
N LEU A 64 -14.12 0.75 -2.46
CA LEU A 64 -15.23 0.30 -1.63
C LEU A 64 -16.11 -0.73 -2.35
N ALA A 65 -16.40 -0.50 -3.62
CA ALA A 65 -17.17 -1.44 -4.45
C ALA A 65 -16.45 -2.80 -4.58
N LEU A 66 -15.13 -2.77 -4.79
CA LEU A 66 -14.31 -3.99 -4.83
C LEU A 66 -14.28 -4.72 -3.49
N GLU A 67 -14.22 -4.01 -2.38
CA GLU A 67 -14.27 -4.61 -1.04
C GLU A 67 -15.60 -5.31 -0.77
N ASP A 68 -16.71 -4.69 -1.15
CA ASP A 68 -18.05 -5.27 -0.96
C ASP A 68 -18.28 -6.49 -1.87
N GLU A 69 -17.82 -6.44 -3.13
CA GLU A 69 -17.86 -7.61 -4.00
C GLU A 69 -16.98 -8.75 -3.45
N ASN A 70 -15.81 -8.43 -2.88
CA ASN A 70 -14.97 -9.44 -2.25
C ASN A 70 -15.67 -10.13 -1.06
N LYS A 71 -16.39 -9.36 -0.22
CA LYS A 71 -17.20 -9.92 0.88
C LYS A 71 -18.30 -10.83 0.35
N ARG A 72 -19.01 -10.41 -0.69
CA ARG A 72 -20.06 -11.20 -1.35
C ARG A 72 -19.50 -12.52 -1.89
N LEU A 73 -18.39 -12.46 -2.63
CA LEU A 73 -17.74 -13.64 -3.20
C LEU A 73 -17.29 -14.61 -2.11
N LYS A 74 -16.71 -14.12 -1.02
CA LYS A 74 -16.33 -14.95 0.14
C LYS A 74 -17.54 -15.63 0.79
N ALA A 75 -18.66 -14.93 0.93
CA ALA A 75 -19.88 -15.50 1.49
C ALA A 75 -20.45 -16.62 0.59
N LEU A 76 -20.50 -16.39 -0.72
CA LEU A 76 -20.94 -17.39 -1.71
C LEU A 76 -20.04 -18.62 -1.71
N LEU A 77 -18.72 -18.43 -1.67
CA LEU A 77 -17.75 -19.52 -1.58
C LEU A 77 -17.98 -20.34 -0.30
N ALA A 78 -18.14 -19.68 0.85
CA ALA A 78 -18.40 -20.37 2.11
C ALA A 78 -19.72 -21.16 2.08
N GLN A 79 -20.78 -20.61 1.48
CA GLN A 79 -22.05 -21.31 1.30
C GLN A 79 -21.87 -22.57 0.43
N ARG A 80 -21.20 -22.43 -0.71
CA ARG A 80 -20.93 -23.54 -1.63
C ARG A 80 -20.11 -24.64 -0.96
N LEU A 81 -19.04 -24.29 -0.26
CA LEU A 81 -18.21 -25.25 0.49
C LEU A 81 -18.99 -25.97 1.58
N ARG A 82 -19.89 -25.28 2.30
CA ARG A 82 -20.75 -25.94 3.30
C ARG A 82 -21.68 -26.96 2.66
N LYS A 83 -22.27 -26.62 1.51
CA LYS A 83 -23.15 -27.52 0.75
C LYS A 83 -22.37 -28.76 0.28
N GLU A 84 -21.24 -28.55 -0.39
CA GLU A 84 -20.39 -29.65 -0.88
C GLU A 84 -19.90 -30.54 0.27
N ASN A 85 -19.49 -29.95 1.40
CA ASN A 85 -19.09 -30.71 2.58
C ASN A 85 -20.24 -31.52 3.19
N ALA A 86 -21.46 -30.99 3.22
CA ALA A 86 -22.62 -31.74 3.68
C ALA A 86 -22.92 -32.93 2.78
N GLU A 87 -22.90 -32.73 1.46
CA GLU A 87 -23.08 -33.80 0.47
C GLU A 87 -22.00 -34.88 0.60
N LEU A 88 -20.74 -34.49 0.81
CA LEU A 88 -19.64 -35.43 1.04
C LEU A 88 -19.81 -36.20 2.34
N LYS A 89 -20.20 -35.55 3.44
CA LYS A 89 -20.47 -36.22 4.72
C LYS A 89 -21.59 -37.25 4.59
N MET A 90 -22.67 -36.93 3.89
CA MET A 90 -23.75 -37.88 3.62
C MET A 90 -23.25 -39.08 2.81
N LYS A 91 -22.46 -38.85 1.74
CA LYS A 91 -21.87 -39.92 0.93
C LYS A 91 -20.90 -40.82 1.71
N LEU A 92 -20.18 -40.25 2.67
CA LEU A 92 -19.24 -40.98 3.52
C LEU A 92 -19.89 -41.64 4.74
N GLY A 93 -21.21 -41.49 4.94
CA GLY A 93 -21.91 -42.03 6.11
C GLY A 93 -21.51 -41.38 7.43
N LEU A 94 -20.99 -40.14 7.38
CA LEU A 94 -20.52 -39.35 8.52
C LEU A 94 -21.55 -38.29 8.97
N ALA A 95 -22.81 -38.46 8.56
CA ALA A 95 -23.92 -37.55 8.81
C ALA A 95 -24.63 -37.84 10.14
#